data_AF-A0A959PVV8-F1
#
_entry.id   AF-A0A959PVV8-F1
#
_cell.length_a   1.000
_cell.length_b   1.000
_cell.length_c   1.000
_cell.angle_alpha   90.00
_cell.angle_beta   90.00
_cell.angle_gamma   90.00
#
_symmetry.space_group_name_H-M   'P 1'
#
loop_
_entity.id
_entity.type
_entity.pdbx_description
1 polymer ?
#
loop_
_entity_poly.entity_id
_entity_poly.type
_entity_poly.pdbx_seq_one_letter_code
_entity_poly.pdbx_strand_id
1 'polypeptide(L)'
;AIISNYAIYLKEKSSIDDTLDVFPSHGIGGVVGMLLTAVFAAEVGLVYGETHTFLYHLLALVITGVLCFGGSYLIYMLVDAILPIRVREDQEEKGLDLSQHGEKAGEV
;
A
#
# COMPACT_ATOMS: atom_id res chain seq x y z
N ALA A 1 5.56 13.80 -0.18
CA ALA A 1 5.83 14.08 -1.60
C ALA A 1 7.20 13.58 -2.02
N ILE A 2 8.31 14.19 -1.57
CA ILE A 2 9.67 13.80 -1.99
C ILE A 2 9.98 12.33 -1.69
N ILE A 3 9.70 11.87 -0.47
CA ILE A 3 9.97 10.48 -0.06
C ILE A 3 9.14 9.49 -0.88
N SER A 4 7.85 9.74 -1.07
CA SER A 4 6.99 8.89 -1.91
C SER A 4 7.45 8.86 -3.37
N ASN A 5 7.84 10.00 -3.95
CA ASN A 5 8.36 10.04 -5.32
C ASN A 5 9.66 9.23 -5.45
N TYR A 6 10.56 9.33 -4.47
CA TYR A 6 11.76 8.51 -4.44
C TYR A 6 11.44 7.01 -4.29
N ALA A 7 10.44 6.66 -3.47
CA ALA A 7 9.98 5.27 -3.34
C ALA A 7 9.39 4.71 -4.64
N ILE A 8 8.65 5.53 -5.42
CA ILE A 8 8.16 5.16 -6.76
C ILE A 8 9.35 4.85 -7.67
N TYR A 9 10.34 5.76 -7.74
CA TYR A 9 11.55 5.56 -8.54
C TYR A 9 12.32 4.28 -8.17
N LEU A 10 12.37 3.93 -6.88
CA LEU A 10 12.97 2.66 -6.45
C LEU A 10 12.12 1.46 -6.87
N LYS A 11 10.79 1.55 -6.76
CA LYS A 11 9.87 0.48 -7.19
C LYS A 11 9.97 0.20 -8.68
N GLU A 12 10.08 1.24 -9.52
CA GLU A 12 10.29 1.10 -10.98
C GLU A 12 11.54 0.30 -11.34
N LYS A 13 12.53 0.24 -10.44
CA LYS A 13 13.75 -0.57 -10.60
C LYS A 13 13.67 -1.95 -9.99
N SER A 14 12.52 -2.30 -9.40
CA SER A 14 12.28 -3.59 -8.75
C SER A 14 11.36 -4.46 -9.62
N SER A 15 11.19 -5.73 -9.24
CA SER A 15 10.22 -6.63 -9.86
C SER A 15 8.84 -6.59 -9.19
N ILE A 16 8.59 -5.62 -8.30
CA ILE A 16 7.32 -5.52 -7.57
C ILE A 16 6.26 -4.94 -8.51
N ASP A 17 5.18 -5.70 -8.73
CA ASP A 17 4.01 -5.26 -9.49
C ASP A 17 2.97 -4.62 -8.56
N ASP A 18 3.24 -3.38 -8.19
CA ASP A 18 2.24 -2.48 -7.61
C ASP A 18 1.79 -1.53 -8.72
N THR A 19 0.80 -1.97 -9.49
CA THR A 19 0.45 -1.41 -10.80
C THR A 19 0.12 0.09 -10.75
N LEU A 20 -0.48 0.56 -9.65
CA LEU A 20 -0.90 1.96 -9.47
C LEU A 20 -0.08 2.71 -8.42
N ASP A 21 1.10 2.20 -8.07
CA ASP A 21 2.00 2.81 -7.09
C ASP A 21 1.35 3.04 -5.71
N VAL A 22 0.40 2.19 -5.30
CA VAL A 22 -0.42 2.43 -4.11
C VAL A 22 0.44 2.41 -2.84
N PHE A 23 1.35 1.46 -2.71
CA PHE A 23 2.23 1.36 -1.55
C PHE A 23 3.26 2.51 -1.46
N PRO A 24 4.06 2.85 -2.50
CA PRO A 24 5.01 3.95 -2.40
C PRO A 24 4.32 5.33 -2.29
N SER A 25 3.12 5.50 -2.83
CA SER A 25 2.36 6.76 -2.71
C SER A 25 1.63 6.89 -1.37
N HIS A 26 0.81 5.92 -0.99
CA HIS A 26 -0.03 5.97 0.21
C HIS A 26 0.61 5.30 1.42
N GLY A 27 1.19 4.12 1.26
CA GLY A 27 1.84 3.38 2.35
C GLY A 27 3.03 4.15 2.93
N ILE A 28 4.03 4.45 2.10
CA ILE A 28 5.21 5.24 2.52
C ILE A 28 4.81 6.68 2.88
N GLY A 29 3.89 7.28 2.13
CA GLY A 29 3.36 8.61 2.45
C GLY A 29 2.73 8.67 3.85
N GLY A 30 1.93 7.66 4.20
CA GLY A 30 1.29 7.53 5.51
C GLY A 30 2.30 7.29 6.63
N VAL A 31 3.27 6.39 6.44
CA VAL A 31 4.37 6.16 7.39
C VAL A 31 5.09 7.46 7.74
N VAL A 32 5.52 8.19 6.71
CA VAL A 32 6.21 9.48 6.88
C VAL A 32 5.29 10.49 7.56
N GLY A 33 4.03 10.57 7.15
CA GLY A 33 3.03 11.45 7.77
C GLY A 33 2.88 11.20 9.26
N MET A 34 2.69 9.94 9.67
CA MET A 34 2.57 9.56 11.09
C MET A 34 3.81 9.94 11.91
N LEU A 35 5.00 9.68 11.37
CA LEU A 35 6.25 10.04 12.06
C LEU A 35 6.38 11.56 12.21
N LEU A 36 6.07 12.33 11.16
CA LEU A 36 6.14 13.79 11.21
C LEU A 36 5.07 14.39 12.13
N THR A 37 3.87 13.82 12.18
CA THR A 37 2.84 14.19 13.17
C THR A 37 3.39 14.02 14.58
N ALA A 38 4.03 12.88 14.87
CA ALA A 38 4.56 12.62 16.20
C ALA A 38 5.76 13.51 16.58
N VAL A 39 6.46 14.07 15.58
CA VAL A 39 7.53 15.06 15.78
C VAL A 39 6.96 16.45 16.01
N PHE A 40 5.98 16.88 15.20
CA PHE A 40 5.55 18.29 15.13
C PHE A 40 4.20 18.60 15.81
N ALA A 41 3.50 17.60 16.36
CA ALA A 41 2.26 17.84 17.09
C ALA A 41 2.45 18.92 18.17
N ALA A 42 1.57 19.91 18.20
CA ALA A 42 1.65 21.02 19.16
C ALA A 42 1.59 20.47 20.58
N GLU A 43 2.45 21.00 21.47
CA GLU A 43 2.55 20.67 22.91
C GLU A 43 2.99 19.24 23.24
N VAL A 44 2.72 18.27 22.37
CA VAL A 44 2.93 16.83 22.64
C VAL A 44 3.90 16.16 21.68
N GLY A 45 4.43 16.88 20.69
CA GLY A 45 5.39 16.37 19.72
C GLY A 45 6.82 16.41 20.21
N LEU A 46 7.70 15.64 19.55
CA LEU A 46 9.10 15.53 19.91
C LEU A 46 9.84 16.88 19.96
N VAL A 47 9.47 17.84 19.10
CA VAL A 47 10.08 19.19 19.10
C VAL A 47 9.77 19.99 20.37
N TYR A 48 8.75 19.61 21.14
CA TYR A 48 8.40 20.19 22.44
C TYR A 48 9.05 19.42 23.62
N GLY A 49 9.87 18.40 23.34
CA GLY A 49 10.51 17.56 24.36
C GLY A 49 9.69 16.33 24.77
N GLU A 50 8.49 16.17 24.22
CA GLU A 50 7.59 15.07 24.56
C GLU A 50 7.88 13.81 23.74
N THR A 51 8.27 12.74 24.44
CA THR A 51 8.68 11.48 23.79
C THR A 51 7.55 10.46 23.68
N HIS A 52 6.54 10.53 24.55
CA HIS A 52 5.44 9.57 24.60
C HIS A 52 4.65 9.51 23.29
N THR A 53 4.29 10.67 22.71
CA THR A 53 3.55 10.73 21.45
C THR A 53 4.32 10.08 20.30
N PHE A 54 5.63 10.30 20.24
CA PHE A 54 6.51 9.69 19.25
C PHE A 54 6.53 8.17 19.39
N LEU A 55 6.71 7.67 20.60
CA LEU A 55 6.71 6.23 20.88
C LEU A 55 5.35 5.58 20.58
N TYR A 56 4.24 6.25 20.90
CA TYR A 56 2.91 5.75 20.58
C TYR A 56 2.63 5.72 19.08
N HIS A 57 3.08 6.72 18.31
CA HIS A 57 2.96 6.68 16.85
C HIS A 57 3.81 5.58 16.24
N LEU A 58 5.01 5.32 16.77
CA LEU A 58 5.85 4.20 16.32
C LEU A 58 5.19 2.86 16.62
N LEU A 59 4.64 2.69 17.83
CA LEU A 59 3.89 1.49 18.20
C LEU A 59 2.66 1.31 17.31
N ALA A 60 1.88 2.38 17.11
CA ALA A 60 0.71 2.36 16.23
C ALA A 60 1.10 2.00 14.80
N LEU A 61 2.20 2.53 14.28
CA LEU A 61 2.71 2.22 12.94
C LEU A 61 3.05 0.73 12.79
N VAL A 62 3.67 0.11 13.80
CA VAL A 62 3.97 -1.33 13.78
C VAL A 62 2.68 -2.14 13.83
N ILE A 63 1.76 -1.79 14.74
CA ILE A 63 0.48 -2.50 14.88
C ILE A 63 -0.33 -2.42 13.58
N THR A 64 -0.48 -1.23 13.00
CA THR A 64 -1.22 -1.05 11.74
C THR A 64 -0.50 -1.70 10.58
N GLY A 65 0.84 -1.63 10.52
CA GLY A 65 1.63 -2.33 9.50
C GLY A 65 1.41 -3.85 9.54
N VAL A 66 1.48 -4.46 10.72
CA VAL A 66 1.23 -5.91 10.91
C VAL A 66 -0.22 -6.26 10.59
N LEU A 67 -1.19 -5.47 11.06
CA LEU A 67 -2.61 -5.72 10.81
C LEU A 67 -2.94 -5.61 9.32
N CYS A 68 -2.50 -4.54 8.66
CA CYS A 68 -2.82 -4.30 7.25
C CYS A 68 -2.10 -5.30 6.34
N PHE A 69 -0.79 -5.45 6.48
CA PHE A 69 -0.04 -6.38 5.62
C PHE A 69 -0.38 -7.84 5.95
N GLY A 70 -0.26 -8.23 7.22
CA GLY A 70 -0.51 -9.61 7.66
C GLY A 70 -1.97 -10.01 7.51
N GLY A 71 -2.91 -9.13 7.86
CA GLY A 71 -4.33 -9.37 7.69
C GLY A 71 -4.73 -9.47 6.21
N SER A 72 -4.27 -8.56 5.36
CA SER A 72 -4.56 -8.63 3.91
C SER A 72 -3.93 -9.87 3.28
N TYR A 73 -2.69 -10.20 3.65
CA TYR A 73 -2.02 -11.41 3.17
C TYR A 73 -2.79 -12.67 3.56
N LEU A 74 -3.22 -12.78 4.82
CA LEU A 74 -4.04 -13.90 5.29
C LEU A 74 -5.36 -13.98 4.52
N ILE A 75 -6.06 -12.86 4.34
CA ILE A 75 -7.32 -12.82 3.61
C ILE A 75 -7.11 -13.25 2.16
N TYR A 76 -6.08 -12.75 1.47
CA TYR A 76 -5.77 -13.16 0.11
C TYR A 76 -5.48 -14.65 0.02
N MET A 77 -4.69 -15.19 0.95
CA MET A 77 -4.40 -16.63 0.98
C MET A 77 -5.66 -17.48 1.18
N LEU A 78 -6.57 -17.05 2.08
CA LEU A 78 -7.82 -17.75 2.34
C LEU A 78 -8.79 -17.68 1.16
N VAL A 79 -8.89 -16.52 0.51
CA VAL A 79 -9.75 -16.34 -0.65
C VAL A 79 -9.20 -17.14 -1.83
N ASP A 80 -7.90 -17.04 -2.13
CA ASP A 80 -7.25 -17.73 -3.26
C ASP A 80 -7.36 -19.26 -3.16
N ALA A 81 -7.40 -19.81 -1.93
CA ALA A 81 -7.63 -21.23 -1.69
C ALA A 81 -9.04 -21.72 -2.07
N ILE A 82 -10.04 -20.82 -2.12
CA ILE A 82 -11.44 -21.14 -2.43
C ILE A 82 -11.79 -20.69 -3.85
N LEU A 83 -11.34 -19.50 -4.23
CA LEU A 83 -11.59 -18.83 -5.49
C LEU A 83 -10.29 -18.12 -5.91
N PRO A 84 -9.57 -18.66 -6.92
CA PRO A 84 -8.32 -18.06 -7.38
C PRO A 84 -8.50 -16.58 -7.71
N ILE A 85 -7.68 -15.72 -7.10
CA ILE A 85 -7.82 -14.26 -7.22
C ILE A 85 -7.27 -13.76 -8.55
N ARG A 86 -6.23 -14.43 -9.07
CA ARG A 86 -5.65 -14.10 -10.39
C ARG A 86 -6.39 -14.86 -11.49
N VAL A 87 -6.68 -14.16 -12.58
CA VAL A 87 -7.22 -14.78 -13.80
C VAL A 87 -6.20 -15.76 -14.41
N ARG A 88 -6.68 -16.67 -15.27
CA ARG A 88 -5.79 -17.56 -16.03
C ARG A 88 -4.95 -16.75 -17.04
N GLU A 89 -3.76 -17.24 -17.35
CA GLU A 89 -2.81 -16.57 -18.26
C GLU A 89 -3.42 -16.26 -19.65
N ASP A 90 -4.19 -17.19 -20.23
CA ASP A 90 -4.88 -16.97 -21.51
C ASP A 90 -6.00 -15.92 -21.45
N GLN A 91 -6.54 -15.65 -20.26
CA GLN A 91 -7.53 -14.59 -20.03
C GLN A 91 -6.83 -13.24 -19.81
N GLU A 92 -5.69 -13.25 -19.12
CA GLU A 92 -4.82 -12.08 -18.95
C GLU A 92 -4.32 -11.58 -20.31
N GLU A 93 -3.84 -12.48 -21.19
CA GLU A 93 -3.40 -12.16 -22.55
C GLU A 93 -4.49 -11.54 -23.44
N LYS A 94 -5.75 -11.98 -23.26
CA LYS A 94 -6.90 -11.43 -23.99
C LYS A 94 -7.36 -10.07 -23.49
N GLY A 95 -6.94 -9.67 -22.29
CA GLY A 95 -7.44 -8.52 -21.56
C GLY A 95 -8.71 -8.82 -20.75
N LEU A 96 -8.86 -8.15 -19.60
CA LEU A 96 -9.97 -8.38 -18.67
C LEU A 96 -11.32 -7.91 -19.23
N ASP A 97 -11.35 -6.84 -20.03
CA ASP A 97 -12.57 -6.35 -20.69
C ASP A 97 -13.24 -7.47 -21.51
N LEU A 98 -12.46 -8.17 -22.34
CA LEU A 98 -12.99 -9.23 -23.18
C LEU A 98 -13.23 -10.53 -22.41
N SER A 99 -12.28 -10.94 -21.56
CA SER A 99 -12.34 -12.23 -20.86
C SER A 99 -13.37 -12.28 -19.74
N GLN A 100 -13.58 -11.17 -19.02
CA GLN A 100 -14.48 -11.11 -17.87
C GLN A 100 -15.82 -10.43 -18.19
N HIS A 101 -15.84 -9.50 -19.15
CA HIS A 101 -17.03 -8.71 -19.45
C HIS A 101 -17.58 -8.92 -20.87
N GLY A 102 -16.83 -9.56 -21.77
CA GLY A 102 -17.27 -9.77 -23.16
C GLY A 102 -17.30 -8.48 -23.99
N GLU A 103 -16.59 -7.44 -23.52
CA GLU A 103 -16.58 -6.09 -24.09
C GLU A 103 -15.18 -5.73 -24.58
N LYS A 104 -15.08 -4.68 -25.41
CA LYS A 104 -13.81 -4.07 -25.80
C LYS A 104 -13.90 -2.56 -25.57
N ALA A 105 -13.08 -2.03 -24.68
CA ALA A 105 -12.99 -0.58 -24.51
C ALA A 105 -12.52 0.08 -25.82
N GLY A 106 -13.28 1.06 -26.31
CA GLY A 106 -12.95 1.86 -27.50
C GLY A 106 -13.57 1.40 -28.81
N GLU A 107 -14.29 0.28 -28.86
CA GLU A 107 -15.21 -0.04 -29.97
C GLU A 107 -16.62 0.49 -29.59
N VAL A 108 -17.08 1.53 -30.29
CA VAL A 108 -18.49 1.96 -30.37
C VAL A 108 -19.02 1.61 -31.75
#